data_AF-A0A8J6TAZ2-F1
#
_entry.id   AF-A0A8J6TAZ2-F1
#
_cell.length_a   1.000
_cell.length_b   1.000
_cell.length_c   1.000
_cell.angle_alpha   90.00
_cell.angle_beta   90.00
_cell.angle_gamma   90.00
#
_symmetry.space_group_name_H-M   'P 1'
#
loop_
_entity.id
_entity.type
_entity.pdbx_description
1 polymer ?
#
loop_
_entity_poly.entity_id
_entity_poly.type
_entity_poly.pdbx_seq_one_letter_code
_entity_poly.pdbx_strand_id
1 'polypeptide(L)'
;MFIKEEKEMWIFGSSGLIKANLKAYFKARSKGLPEDDALEWVIQSRYPISEHNRQMVRLEFEREFNKTKNYSEKKKITELVRIILFNENPHLADRCLLSQPTLGRDFNLKPSLGQKIDYQMDEIYNSLRGKYKY
;
A
#
# COMPACT_ATOMS: atom_id res chain seq x y z
N MET A 1 3.79 27.66 -14.83
CA MET A 1 4.21 27.39 -13.44
C MET A 1 3.10 26.54 -12.79
N PHE A 2 3.04 25.23 -13.07
CA PHE A 2 1.90 24.36 -12.66
C PHE A 2 2.33 22.96 -12.18
N ILE A 3 3.60 22.60 -12.29
CA ILE A 3 4.08 21.21 -12.06
C ILE A 3 4.34 20.91 -10.57
N LYS A 4 4.42 21.93 -9.71
CA LYS A 4 4.69 21.75 -8.27
C LYS A 4 3.43 21.38 -7.46
N GLU A 5 2.29 22.00 -7.74
CA GLU A 5 1.06 21.79 -6.97
C GLU A 5 0.42 20.42 -7.22
N GLU A 6 0.45 19.93 -8.47
CA GLU A 6 -0.03 18.58 -8.77
C GLU A 6 0.77 17.53 -7.97
N LYS A 7 2.11 17.62 -7.96
CA LYS A 7 2.98 16.65 -7.28
C LYS A 7 2.72 16.52 -5.78
N GLU A 8 2.25 17.56 -5.11
CA GLU A 8 1.91 17.51 -3.68
C GLU A 8 0.51 16.93 -3.46
N MET A 9 -0.48 17.27 -4.31
CA MET A 9 -1.85 16.74 -4.23
C MET A 9 -1.93 15.21 -4.30
N TRP A 10 -1.13 14.57 -5.18
CA TRP A 10 -1.13 13.11 -5.35
C TRP A 10 -0.65 12.35 -4.11
N ILE A 11 0.29 12.94 -3.37
CA ILE A 11 0.86 12.35 -2.14
C ILE A 11 -0.17 12.42 -0.99
N PHE A 12 -1.04 13.43 -0.98
CA PHE A 12 -2.15 13.52 -0.02
C PHE A 12 -3.24 12.49 -0.28
N GLY A 13 -3.62 12.26 -1.55
CA GLY A 13 -4.61 11.25 -1.93
C GLY A 13 -4.15 9.82 -1.61
N SER A 14 -2.90 9.49 -1.93
CA SER A 14 -2.32 8.17 -1.63
C SER A 14 -2.14 7.92 -0.13
N SER A 15 -1.73 8.94 0.65
CA SER A 15 -1.62 8.83 2.11
C SER A 15 -2.97 8.53 2.78
N GLY A 16 -4.04 9.16 2.30
CA GLY A 16 -5.40 8.90 2.75
C GLY A 16 -5.80 7.44 2.57
N LEU A 17 -5.57 6.88 1.38
CA LEU A 17 -5.88 5.50 1.04
C LEU A 17 -5.02 4.49 1.83
N ILE A 18 -3.72 4.76 1.97
CA ILE A 18 -2.81 3.92 2.76
C ILE A 18 -3.27 3.87 4.21
N LYS A 19 -3.50 5.03 4.82
CA LYS A 19 -3.97 5.14 6.21
C LYS A 19 -5.33 4.48 6.41
N ALA A 20 -6.23 4.63 5.44
CA ALA A 20 -7.56 4.07 5.45
C ALA A 20 -7.56 2.54 5.52
N ASN A 21 -6.73 1.89 4.70
CA ASN A 21 -6.61 0.43 4.62
C ASN A 21 -5.84 -0.14 5.80
N LEU A 22 -4.69 0.45 6.18
CA LEU A 22 -3.94 0.04 7.37
C LEU A 22 -4.80 0.18 8.64
N LYS A 23 -5.59 1.25 8.77
CA LYS A 23 -6.50 1.40 9.92
C LYS A 23 -7.59 0.33 9.94
N ALA A 24 -8.11 -0.08 8.79
CA ALA A 24 -9.10 -1.16 8.71
C ALA A 24 -8.50 -2.48 9.20
N TYR A 25 -7.30 -2.80 8.74
CA TYR A 25 -6.52 -3.97 9.20
C TYR A 25 -6.31 -3.96 10.71
N PHE A 26 -5.71 -2.89 11.24
CA PHE A 26 -5.40 -2.80 12.66
C PHE A 26 -6.64 -2.80 13.56
N LYS A 27 -7.74 -2.22 13.08
CA LYS A 27 -9.03 -2.29 13.78
C LYS A 27 -9.58 -3.72 13.80
N ALA A 28 -9.47 -4.47 12.71
CA ALA A 28 -9.85 -5.88 12.67
C ALA A 28 -9.00 -6.71 13.65
N ARG A 29 -7.67 -6.57 13.60
CA ARG A 29 -6.74 -7.26 14.51
C ARG A 29 -7.00 -6.92 15.99
N SER A 30 -7.26 -5.65 16.32
CA SER A 30 -7.61 -5.24 17.69
C SER A 30 -8.92 -5.84 18.24
N LYS A 31 -9.76 -6.38 17.36
CA LYS A 31 -10.98 -7.11 17.73
C LYS A 31 -10.74 -8.63 17.87
N GLY A 32 -9.49 -9.07 17.76
CA GLY A 32 -9.11 -10.48 17.85
C GLY A 32 -9.21 -11.26 16.53
N LEU A 33 -9.43 -10.58 15.39
CA LEU A 33 -9.43 -11.30 14.10
C LEU A 33 -8.03 -11.88 13.81
N PRO A 34 -7.95 -13.14 13.35
CA PRO A 34 -6.74 -13.71 12.77
C PRO A 34 -6.18 -12.84 11.63
N GLU A 35 -4.91 -13.04 11.31
CA GLU A 35 -4.21 -12.25 10.30
C GLU A 35 -4.90 -12.34 8.93
N ASP A 36 -5.18 -13.57 8.49
CA ASP A 36 -5.80 -13.83 7.18
C ASP A 36 -7.21 -13.23 7.09
N ASP A 37 -8.02 -13.35 8.14
CA ASP A 37 -9.36 -12.75 8.21
C ASP A 37 -9.30 -11.22 8.24
N ALA A 38 -8.30 -10.64 8.88
CA ALA A 38 -8.10 -9.20 8.90
C ALA A 38 -7.64 -8.66 7.53
N LEU A 39 -6.85 -9.43 6.78
CA LEU A 39 -6.47 -9.09 5.40
C LEU A 39 -7.70 -9.16 4.47
N GLU A 40 -8.50 -10.21 4.58
CA GLU A 40 -9.75 -10.33 3.82
C GLU A 40 -10.74 -9.22 4.19
N TRP A 41 -10.82 -8.84 5.46
CA TRP A 41 -11.61 -7.69 5.91
C TRP A 41 -11.19 -6.38 5.22
N VAL A 42 -9.89 -6.16 4.97
CA VAL A 42 -9.43 -4.97 4.25
C VAL A 42 -9.95 -4.97 2.81
N ILE A 43 -9.87 -6.12 2.12
CA ILE A 43 -10.39 -6.30 0.75
C ILE A 43 -11.90 -6.00 0.71
N GLN A 44 -12.66 -6.49 1.69
CA GLN A 44 -14.12 -6.31 1.72
C GLN A 44 -14.56 -4.90 2.19
N SER A 45 -13.89 -4.31 3.18
CA SER A 45 -14.39 -3.10 3.86
C SER A 45 -14.13 -1.79 3.13
N ARG A 46 -13.18 -1.77 2.20
CA ARG A 46 -12.73 -0.54 1.52
C ARG A 46 -13.08 -0.47 0.05
N TYR A 47 -13.57 -1.54 -0.55
CA TYR A 47 -13.94 -1.60 -1.95
C TYR A 47 -15.45 -1.43 -2.15
N PRO A 48 -15.98 -0.21 -2.35
CA PRO A 48 -17.31 0.01 -2.92
C PRO A 48 -17.26 -0.14 -4.45
N ILE A 49 -16.61 -1.18 -4.96
CA ILE A 49 -16.43 -1.42 -6.40
C ILE A 49 -16.98 -2.79 -6.75
N SER A 50 -17.19 -3.03 -8.04
CA SER A 50 -17.69 -4.29 -8.59
C SER A 50 -16.93 -5.48 -8.01
N GLU A 51 -17.64 -6.59 -7.83
CA GLU A 51 -17.06 -7.86 -7.38
C GLU A 51 -15.80 -8.23 -8.17
N HIS A 52 -15.76 -7.87 -9.46
CA HIS A 52 -14.62 -8.06 -10.34
C HIS A 52 -13.32 -7.42 -9.81
N ASN A 53 -13.34 -6.16 -9.35
CA ASN A 53 -12.12 -5.51 -8.86
C ASN A 53 -11.63 -6.12 -7.54
N ARG A 54 -12.55 -6.55 -6.68
CA ARG A 54 -12.20 -7.29 -5.45
C ARG A 54 -11.51 -8.61 -5.79
N GLN A 55 -12.01 -9.33 -6.79
CA GLN A 55 -11.38 -10.56 -7.29
C GLN A 55 -9.99 -10.28 -7.87
N MET A 56 -9.82 -9.21 -8.65
CA MET A 56 -8.51 -8.85 -9.21
C MET A 56 -7.47 -8.58 -8.12
N VAL A 57 -7.83 -7.80 -7.09
CA VAL A 57 -6.95 -7.51 -5.95
C VAL A 57 -6.61 -8.78 -5.18
N ARG A 58 -7.59 -9.65 -4.94
CA ARG A 58 -7.35 -10.93 -4.25
C ARG A 58 -6.41 -11.83 -5.05
N LEU A 59 -6.65 -12.00 -6.36
CA LEU A 59 -5.80 -12.81 -7.23
C LEU A 59 -4.38 -12.27 -7.30
N GLU A 60 -4.21 -10.95 -7.42
CA GLU A 60 -2.89 -10.33 -7.46
C GLU A 60 -2.16 -10.49 -6.12
N PHE A 61 -2.88 -10.31 -5.00
CA PHE A 61 -2.33 -10.51 -3.67
C PHE A 61 -1.90 -11.96 -3.44
N GLU A 62 -2.75 -12.93 -3.72
CA GLU A 62 -2.43 -14.36 -3.64
C GLU A 62 -1.25 -14.74 -4.53
N ARG A 63 -1.16 -14.19 -5.75
CA ARG A 63 -0.05 -14.43 -6.66
C ARG A 63 1.28 -13.94 -6.09
N GLU A 64 1.33 -12.73 -5.53
CA GLU A 64 2.55 -12.22 -4.89
C GLU A 64 2.87 -12.98 -3.60
N PHE A 65 1.84 -13.42 -2.87
CA PHE A 65 1.99 -14.17 -1.64
C PHE A 65 2.55 -15.59 -1.85
N ASN A 66 2.05 -16.29 -2.87
CA ASN A 66 2.47 -17.65 -3.21
C ASN A 66 3.92 -17.73 -3.71
N LYS A 67 4.52 -16.62 -4.15
CA LYS A 67 5.92 -16.58 -4.59
C LYS A 67 6.92 -16.66 -3.43
N THR A 68 6.53 -16.30 -2.20
CA THR A 68 7.48 -16.22 -1.08
C THR A 68 6.89 -16.86 0.17
N LYS A 69 7.38 -18.04 0.54
CA LYS A 69 6.79 -18.90 1.60
C LYS A 69 6.89 -18.39 3.06
N ASN A 70 7.39 -17.18 3.32
CA ASN A 70 7.54 -16.65 4.68
C ASN A 70 7.51 -15.10 4.71
N TYR A 71 6.34 -14.51 4.46
CA TYR A 71 6.16 -13.07 4.68
C TYR A 71 5.84 -12.78 6.16
N SER A 72 6.47 -11.76 6.73
CA SER A 72 6.04 -11.19 8.00
C SER A 72 4.68 -10.51 7.87
N GLU A 73 3.89 -10.45 8.96
CA GLU A 73 2.60 -9.76 9.03
C GLU A 73 2.64 -8.38 8.37
N LYS A 74 3.64 -7.57 8.76
CA LYS A 74 3.90 -6.23 8.20
C LYS A 74 3.96 -6.28 6.67
N LYS A 75 4.77 -7.19 6.13
CA LYS A 75 5.00 -7.26 4.69
C LYS A 75 3.73 -7.72 3.94
N LYS A 76 2.92 -8.60 4.54
CA LYS A 76 1.63 -9.00 3.96
C LYS A 76 0.70 -7.80 3.81
N ILE A 77 0.47 -7.06 4.89
CA ILE A 77 -0.46 -5.94 4.86
C ILE A 77 0.07 -4.79 3.99
N THR A 78 1.36 -4.48 4.03
CA THR A 78 1.92 -3.42 3.17
C THR A 78 1.79 -3.76 1.69
N GLU A 79 1.99 -5.03 1.31
CA GLU A 79 1.82 -5.46 -0.08
C GLU A 79 0.35 -5.39 -0.51
N LEU A 80 -0.58 -5.84 0.34
CA LEU A 80 -2.01 -5.70 0.08
C LEU A 80 -2.39 -4.23 -0.14
N VAL A 81 -1.98 -3.33 0.75
CA VAL A 81 -2.27 -1.89 0.59
C VAL A 81 -1.62 -1.31 -0.66
N ARG A 82 -0.46 -1.81 -1.08
CA ARG A 82 0.20 -1.40 -2.32
C ARG A 82 -0.59 -1.83 -3.56
N ILE A 83 -1.05 -3.07 -3.61
CA ILE A 83 -1.90 -3.58 -4.69
C ILE A 83 -3.19 -2.75 -4.77
N ILE A 84 -3.81 -2.48 -3.61
CA ILE A 84 -5.01 -1.64 -3.54
C ILE A 84 -4.75 -0.24 -4.10
N LEU A 85 -3.64 0.38 -3.70
CA LEU A 85 -3.26 1.71 -4.17
C LEU A 85 -3.07 1.76 -5.69
N PHE A 86 -2.39 0.77 -6.26
CA PHE A 86 -2.12 0.72 -7.70
C PHE A 86 -3.34 0.31 -8.53
N ASN A 87 -4.22 -0.53 -7.99
CA ASN A 87 -5.49 -0.84 -8.63
C ASN A 87 -6.38 0.40 -8.74
N GLU A 88 -6.48 1.19 -7.67
CA GLU A 88 -7.25 2.44 -7.67
C GLU A 88 -6.54 3.58 -8.41
N ASN A 89 -5.21 3.52 -8.57
CA ASN A 89 -4.41 4.55 -9.21
C ASN A 89 -3.37 3.93 -10.17
N PRO A 90 -3.78 3.41 -11.34
CA PRO A 90 -2.88 2.70 -12.25
C PRO A 90 -1.67 3.53 -12.71
N HIS A 91 -1.86 4.83 -12.87
CA HIS A 91 -0.79 5.78 -13.22
C HIS A 91 0.33 5.87 -12.17
N LEU A 92 0.07 5.49 -10.91
CA LEU A 92 1.11 5.40 -9.87
C LEU A 92 1.96 4.14 -10.05
N ALA A 93 1.38 3.04 -10.54
CA ALA A 93 2.12 1.82 -10.83
C ALA A 93 3.19 2.08 -11.91
N ASP A 94 2.78 2.74 -13.01
CA ASP A 94 3.69 3.11 -14.11
C ASP A 94 4.83 4.01 -13.63
N ARG A 95 4.53 5.01 -12.79
CA ARG A 95 5.53 5.93 -12.24
C ARG A 95 6.46 5.28 -11.21
N CYS A 96 5.99 4.27 -10.49
CA CYS A 96 6.84 3.47 -9.61
C CYS A 96 7.81 2.59 -10.42
N LEU A 97 7.35 1.97 -11.51
CA LEU A 97 8.18 1.15 -12.39
C LEU A 97 9.24 1.96 -13.16
N LEU A 98 8.92 3.17 -13.59
CA LEU A 98 9.83 4.07 -14.31
C LEU A 98 10.99 4.62 -13.44
N SER A 99 10.99 4.35 -12.14
CA SER A 99 11.99 4.86 -11.20
C SER A 99 13.13 3.89 -10.89
N GLN A 100 13.38 2.93 -11.77
CA GLN A 100 14.57 2.07 -11.70
C GLN A 100 15.87 2.88 -11.70
N PRO A 101 16.91 2.41 -11.00
CA PRO A 101 18.14 3.16 -10.82
C PRO A 101 18.84 3.33 -12.17
N THR A 102 18.95 4.56 -12.65
CA THR A 102 19.93 4.89 -13.69
C THR A 102 21.32 4.69 -13.09
N LEU A 103 21.95 3.57 -13.44
CA LEU A 103 23.36 3.31 -13.19
C LEU A 103 24.18 4.45 -13.81
N GLY A 104 24.77 5.28 -12.96
CA GLY A 104 25.84 6.20 -13.33
C GLY A 104 25.52 7.66 -13.09
N ARG A 105 26.34 8.24 -12.20
CA ARG A 105 26.63 9.66 -11.96
C ARG A 105 25.87 10.32 -10.81
N ASP A 106 26.69 10.90 -9.94
CA ASP A 106 26.38 11.61 -8.71
C ASP A 106 25.28 12.66 -8.89
N PHE A 107 24.14 12.47 -8.22
CA PHE A 107 23.17 13.52 -7.98
C PHE A 107 22.52 13.28 -6.63
N ASN A 108 22.22 14.36 -5.89
CA ASN A 108 21.34 14.36 -4.73
C ASN A 108 20.03 13.62 -5.06
N LEU A 109 19.98 12.31 -4.76
CA LEU A 109 18.91 11.41 -5.18
C LEU A 109 17.67 11.70 -4.34
N LYS A 110 16.75 12.48 -4.92
CA LYS A 110 15.38 12.55 -4.41
C LYS A 110 14.81 11.12 -4.48
N PRO A 111 14.21 10.62 -3.39
CA PRO A 111 13.66 9.27 -3.38
C PRO A 111 12.63 9.10 -4.48
N SER A 112 12.63 7.92 -5.11
CA SER A 112 11.64 7.58 -6.12
C SER A 112 10.22 7.62 -5.57
N LEU A 113 9.22 7.67 -6.46
CA LEU A 113 7.82 7.62 -6.03
C LEU A 113 7.54 6.33 -5.24
N GLY A 114 8.10 5.20 -5.69
CA GLY A 114 8.01 3.93 -4.97
C GLY A 114 8.62 4.00 -3.57
N GLN A 115 9.84 4.56 -3.44
CA GLN A 115 10.50 4.73 -2.14
C GLN A 115 9.73 5.66 -1.20
N LYS A 116 9.09 6.71 -1.73
CA LYS A 116 8.24 7.61 -0.93
C LYS A 116 6.99 6.90 -0.43
N ILE A 117 6.34 6.10 -1.28
CA ILE A 117 5.17 5.30 -0.89
C ILE A 117 5.57 4.28 0.19
N ASP A 118 6.69 3.59 0.01
CA ASP A 118 7.18 2.60 0.97
C ASP A 118 7.50 3.25 2.33
N TYR A 119 8.16 4.42 2.32
CA TYR A 119 8.41 5.20 3.53
C TYR A 119 7.12 5.62 4.24
N GLN A 120 6.14 6.14 3.49
CA GLN A 120 4.85 6.52 4.04
C GLN A 120 4.08 5.34 4.63
N MET A 121 4.07 4.19 3.94
CA MET A 121 3.46 2.96 4.45
C MET A 121 4.11 2.54 5.78
N ASP A 122 5.44 2.61 5.86
CA ASP A 122 6.18 2.27 7.06
C ASP A 122 5.89 3.20 8.25
N GLU A 123 5.89 4.52 8.02
CA GLU A 123 5.53 5.50 9.05
C GLU A 123 4.11 5.29 9.58
N ILE A 124 3.14 5.13 8.68
CA ILE A 124 1.74 4.96 9.04
C ILE A 124 1.53 3.60 9.74
N TYR A 125 2.20 2.54 9.26
CA TYR A 125 2.16 1.23 9.88
C TYR A 125 2.65 1.28 11.34
N ASN A 126 3.83 1.86 11.57
CA ASN A 126 4.42 1.94 12.90
C ASN A 126 3.57 2.80 13.85
N SER A 127 3.03 3.91 13.35
CA SER A 127 2.10 4.77 14.11
C SER A 127 0.84 4.01 14.53
N LEU A 128 0.22 3.27 13.60
CA LEU A 128 -1.01 2.53 13.87
C LEU A 128 -0.75 1.30 14.75
N ARG A 129 0.35 0.57 14.53
CA ARG A 129 0.75 -0.57 15.38
C ARG A 129 0.94 -0.16 16.84
N GLY A 130 1.53 1.01 17.09
CA GLY A 130 1.65 1.55 18.45
C GLY A 130 0.30 1.91 19.09
N LYS A 131 -0.69 2.29 18.28
CA LYS A 131 -2.03 2.69 18.72
C LYS A 131 -2.98 1.52 18.95
N TYR A 132 -2.96 0.52 18.07
CA TYR A 132 -3.78 -0.68 18.16
C TYR A 132 -2.89 -1.80 18.67
N LYS A 133 -2.84 -1.98 20.00
CA LYS A 133 -2.14 -3.12 20.61
C LYS A 133 -3.01 -4.36 20.47
N TYR A 134 -2.46 -5.39 19.86
CA TYR A 134 -2.99 -6.75 19.77
C TYR A 134 -1.82 -7.73 19.69
#